data_AF-A0A0D6PID7-F1
#
_entry.id   AF-A0A0D6PID7-F1
#
_cell.length_a   1.000
_cell.length_b   1.000
_cell.length_c   1.000
_cell.angle_alpha   90.00
_cell.angle_beta   90.00
_cell.angle_gamma   90.00
#
_symmetry.space_group_name_H-M   'P 1'
#
loop_
_entity.id
_entity.type
_entity.pdbx_description
1 polymer ?
#
loop_
_entity_poly.entity_id
_entity_poly.type
_entity_poly.pdbx_seq_one_letter_code
_entity_poly.pdbx_strand_id
1 'polypeptide(L)'
;MRYTRDFPLAVVEAKASYKSVTDAVQQARNYAEILGLKYAYATNGAEIIEIDYFKGTETRVADFPTPDDLWQCYQAGSGINSPDSANHLIAPYNTVGGKPPRYYQQIAINRTVEAILAGKKRLLLTMATGTGKTIVAFQICWKLWSSRWNKTGEHRKPRILFLADRNILIDDPKDKTFTPFGDARHKIESGEIIKSREMYFAIY
;
A
#
# COMPACT_ATOMS: atom_id res chain seq x y z
N MET A 1 -3.42 8.93 -12.19
CA MET A 1 -4.58 9.30 -11.36
C MET A 1 -4.45 8.68 -9.98
N ARG A 2 -4.80 9.42 -8.93
CA ARG A 2 -4.76 8.97 -7.54
C ARG A 2 -6.15 9.12 -6.92
N TYR A 3 -6.52 8.20 -6.04
CA TYR A 3 -7.76 8.31 -5.26
C TYR A 3 -7.55 9.18 -4.03
N THR A 4 -6.54 8.81 -3.23
CA THR A 4 -6.02 9.65 -2.16
C THR A 4 -4.56 10.01 -2.46
N ARG A 5 -4.00 10.95 -1.69
CA ARG A 5 -2.57 11.29 -1.81
C ARG A 5 -1.68 10.05 -1.80
N ASP A 6 -2.01 9.03 -1.01
CA ASP A 6 -1.17 7.87 -0.73
C ASP A 6 -1.60 6.60 -1.47
N PHE A 7 -2.64 6.68 -2.31
CA PHE A 7 -3.21 5.55 -3.04
C PHE A 7 -3.37 5.84 -4.55
N PRO A 8 -2.35 5.52 -5.37
CA PRO A 8 -2.43 5.65 -6.82
C PRO A 8 -3.31 4.55 -7.43
N LEU A 9 -4.15 4.89 -8.41
CA LEU A 9 -5.05 3.95 -9.08
C LEU A 9 -4.68 3.68 -10.54
N ALA A 10 -4.19 4.71 -11.23
CA ALA A 10 -3.91 4.60 -12.65
C ALA A 10 -2.73 5.45 -13.11
N VAL A 11 -2.18 5.12 -14.27
CA VAL A 11 -1.19 5.92 -15.00
C VAL A 11 -1.77 6.34 -16.34
N VAL A 12 -1.35 7.51 -16.84
CA VAL A 12 -1.73 8.01 -18.17
C VAL A 12 -0.46 8.26 -18.96
N GLU A 13 -0.37 7.69 -20.15
CA GLU A 13 0.64 8.02 -21.16
C GLU A 13 -0.01 8.87 -22.25
N ALA A 14 0.55 10.04 -22.50
CA ALA A 14 0.06 10.96 -23.51
C ALA A 14 1.04 11.07 -24.69
N LYS A 15 0.51 11.16 -25.91
CA LYS A 15 1.26 11.50 -27.13
C LYS A 15 0.72 12.80 -27.74
N ALA A 16 1.49 13.35 -28.67
CA ALA A 16 1.05 14.49 -29.47
C ALA A 16 -0.20 14.12 -30.29
N SER A 17 -1.08 15.09 -30.53
CA SER A 17 -2.40 14.86 -31.15
C SER A 17 -2.36 14.29 -32.57
N TYR A 18 -1.28 14.54 -33.31
CA TYR A 18 -1.10 13.99 -34.66
C TYR A 18 -0.57 12.54 -34.67
N LYS A 19 -0.24 11.96 -33.52
CA LYS A 19 0.21 10.56 -33.41
C LYS A 19 -0.96 9.63 -33.15
N SER A 20 -0.77 8.36 -33.49
CA SER A 20 -1.75 7.32 -33.15
C SER A 20 -1.81 7.14 -31.64
N VAL A 21 -3.01 7.01 -31.09
CA VAL A 21 -3.21 6.67 -29.67
C VAL A 21 -2.58 5.32 -29.31
N THR A 22 -2.51 4.39 -30.27
CA THR A 22 -1.89 3.07 -30.09
C THR A 22 -0.40 3.17 -29.73
N ASP A 23 0.28 4.25 -30.14
CA ASP A 23 1.71 4.47 -29.85
C ASP A 23 1.97 4.69 -28.35
N ALA A 24 0.96 5.07 -27.57
CA ALA A 24 1.04 5.20 -26.11
C ALA A 24 0.75 3.90 -25.36
N VAL A 25 0.04 2.95 -25.95
CA VAL A 25 -0.52 1.77 -25.24
C VAL A 25 0.55 0.94 -24.56
N GLN A 26 1.61 0.57 -25.28
CA GLN A 26 2.66 -0.27 -24.70
C GLN A 26 3.42 0.44 -23.57
N GLN A 27 3.64 1.75 -23.70
CA GLN A 27 4.31 2.53 -22.67
C GLN A 27 3.42 2.71 -21.43
N ALA A 28 2.11 2.92 -21.61
CA ALA A 28 1.14 2.92 -20.52
C ALA A 28 1.15 1.59 -19.74
N ARG A 29 1.16 0.45 -20.45
CA ARG A 29 1.28 -0.89 -19.84
C ARG A 29 2.55 -1.02 -19.01
N ASN A 30 3.70 -0.68 -19.60
CA ASN A 30 4.99 -0.78 -18.93
C ASN A 30 4.99 0.02 -17.62
N TYR A 31 4.45 1.24 -17.62
CA TYR A 31 4.35 2.04 -16.40
C TYR A 31 3.37 1.44 -15.39
N ALA A 32 2.22 0.94 -15.83
CA ALA A 32 1.25 0.33 -14.93
C ALA A 32 1.83 -0.91 -14.23
N GLU A 33 2.58 -1.74 -14.95
CA GLU A 33 3.26 -2.91 -14.41
C GLU A 33 4.35 -2.54 -13.41
N ILE A 34 5.23 -1.58 -13.76
CA ILE A 34 6.30 -1.09 -12.87
C ILE A 34 5.72 -0.49 -11.59
N LEU A 35 4.62 0.27 -11.70
CA LEU A 35 3.96 0.94 -10.59
C LEU A 35 2.96 0.03 -9.86
N GLY A 36 2.73 -1.19 -10.35
CA GLY A 36 1.79 -2.15 -9.78
C GLY A 36 0.33 -1.71 -9.82
N LEU A 37 -0.05 -0.87 -10.78
CA LEU A 37 -1.40 -0.31 -10.94
C LEU A 37 -2.30 -1.27 -11.73
N LYS A 38 -3.61 -1.10 -11.58
CA LYS A 38 -4.63 -1.95 -12.22
C LYS A 38 -5.36 -1.30 -13.37
N TYR A 39 -5.12 -0.02 -13.59
CA TYR A 39 -5.64 0.74 -14.72
C TYR A 39 -4.49 1.52 -15.37
N ALA A 40 -4.50 1.57 -16.69
CA ALA A 40 -3.60 2.40 -17.47
C ALA A 40 -4.38 3.05 -18.60
N TYR A 41 -3.98 4.26 -18.99
CA TYR A 41 -4.61 4.97 -20.09
C TYR A 41 -3.57 5.44 -21.10
N ALA A 42 -3.90 5.32 -22.37
CA ALA A 42 -3.16 5.89 -23.48
C ALA A 42 -4.03 6.96 -24.16
N THR A 43 -3.47 8.11 -24.47
CA THR A 43 -4.21 9.19 -25.15
C THR A 43 -3.33 10.01 -26.08
N ASN A 44 -3.93 10.55 -27.14
CA ASN A 44 -3.37 11.63 -27.96
C ASN A 44 -4.16 12.95 -27.81
N GLY A 45 -5.06 13.03 -26.82
CA GLY A 45 -5.97 14.16 -26.58
C GLY A 45 -7.33 14.03 -27.26
N ALA A 46 -7.44 13.35 -28.40
CA ALA A 46 -8.72 13.13 -29.09
C ALA A 46 -9.32 11.75 -28.77
N GLU A 47 -8.48 10.73 -28.65
CA GLU A 47 -8.86 9.37 -28.27
C GLU A 47 -8.26 8.99 -26.92
N ILE A 48 -8.98 8.15 -26.17
CA ILE A 48 -8.51 7.55 -24.93
C ILE A 48 -8.70 6.03 -25.04
N ILE A 49 -7.62 5.28 -24.83
CA ILE A 49 -7.66 3.82 -24.66
C ILE A 49 -7.45 3.52 -23.18
N GLU A 50 -8.40 2.81 -22.57
CA GLU A 50 -8.29 2.24 -21.24
C GLU A 50 -7.74 0.81 -21.33
N ILE A 51 -6.81 0.48 -20.42
CA ILE A 51 -6.30 -0.87 -20.18
C ILE A 51 -6.70 -1.25 -18.74
N ASP A 52 -7.65 -2.17 -18.62
CA ASP A 52 -8.17 -2.68 -17.34
C ASP A 52 -7.54 -4.05 -17.03
N TYR A 53 -6.69 -4.11 -16.01
CA TYR A 53 -5.99 -5.34 -15.61
C TYR A 53 -6.84 -6.29 -14.75
N PHE A 54 -7.98 -5.84 -14.21
CA PHE A 54 -8.91 -6.75 -13.54
C PHE A 54 -9.74 -7.53 -14.56
N LYS A 55 -10.18 -6.87 -15.63
CA LYS A 55 -10.97 -7.49 -16.70
C LYS A 55 -10.12 -8.08 -17.83
N GLY A 56 -8.87 -7.63 -17.96
CA GLY A 56 -8.00 -8.02 -19.08
C GLY A 56 -8.41 -7.38 -20.41
N THR A 57 -9.03 -6.20 -20.38
CA THR A 57 -9.59 -5.53 -21.56
C THR A 57 -8.76 -4.32 -21.97
N GLU A 58 -8.75 -4.04 -23.28
CA GLU A 58 -8.23 -2.81 -23.88
C GLU A 58 -9.35 -2.20 -24.74
N THR A 59 -9.87 -1.05 -24.34
CA THR A 59 -11.07 -0.47 -24.96
C THR A 59 -10.96 1.04 -25.11
N ARG A 60 -11.52 1.57 -26.19
CA ARG A 60 -11.71 3.02 -26.34
C ARG A 60 -12.79 3.51 -25.38
N VAL A 61 -12.52 4.60 -24.68
CA VAL A 61 -13.47 5.26 -23.78
C VAL A 61 -13.67 6.71 -24.22
N ALA A 62 -14.86 7.25 -23.97
CA ALA A 62 -15.19 8.63 -24.36
C ALA A 62 -14.45 9.66 -23.49
N ASP A 63 -14.33 9.37 -22.18
CA ASP A 63 -13.73 10.25 -21.19
C ASP A 63 -12.94 9.45 -20.15
N PHE A 64 -12.04 10.13 -19.42
CA PHE A 64 -11.41 9.54 -18.25
C PHE A 64 -12.42 9.33 -17.12
N PRO A 65 -12.42 8.17 -16.45
CA PRO A 65 -13.27 7.96 -15.28
C PRO A 65 -12.84 8.87 -14.12
N THR A 66 -13.80 9.20 -13.26
CA THR A 66 -13.49 9.97 -12.06
C THR A 66 -12.69 9.14 -11.06
N PRO A 67 -11.97 9.76 -10.10
CA PRO A 67 -11.29 9.02 -9.04
C PRO A 67 -12.22 8.09 -8.24
N ASP A 68 -13.48 8.50 -8.02
CA ASP A 68 -14.48 7.70 -7.31
C ASP A 68 -14.92 6.49 -8.15
N ASP A 69 -15.16 6.67 -9.46
CA ASP A 69 -15.49 5.56 -10.36
C ASP A 69 -14.37 4.51 -10.37
N LEU A 70 -13.11 4.96 -10.51
CA LEU A 70 -11.97 4.05 -10.48
C LEU A 70 -11.80 3.37 -9.13
N TRP A 71 -12.12 4.05 -8.03
CA TRP A 71 -12.05 3.45 -6.70
C TRP A 71 -13.12 2.38 -6.50
N GLN A 72 -14.34 2.60 -6.99
CA GLN A 72 -15.39 1.58 -6.98
C GLN A 72 -14.99 0.35 -7.80
N CYS A 73 -14.50 0.57 -9.03
CA CYS A 73 -14.01 -0.52 -9.88
C CYS A 73 -12.82 -1.26 -9.25
N TYR A 74 -11.89 -0.55 -8.59
CA TYR A 74 -10.78 -1.15 -7.87
C TYR A 74 -11.26 -2.00 -6.70
N GLN A 75 -12.18 -1.49 -5.87
CA GLN A 75 -12.75 -2.25 -4.74
C GLN A 75 -13.40 -3.55 -5.23
N ALA A 76 -14.20 -3.48 -6.30
CA ALA A 76 -14.84 -4.65 -6.91
C ALA A 76 -13.80 -5.66 -7.43
N GLY A 77 -12.80 -5.19 -8.19
CA GLY A 77 -11.74 -6.05 -8.74
C GLY A 77 -10.83 -6.69 -7.68
N SER A 78 -10.61 -6.00 -6.57
CA SER A 78 -9.81 -6.48 -5.43
C SER A 78 -10.61 -7.30 -4.41
N GLY A 79 -11.93 -7.44 -4.58
CA GLY A 79 -12.80 -8.15 -3.63
C GLY A 79 -12.98 -7.43 -2.28
N ILE A 80 -12.82 -6.10 -2.25
CA ILE A 80 -13.00 -5.25 -1.07
C ILE A 80 -14.48 -4.90 -0.97
N ASN A 81 -15.21 -5.66 -0.14
CA ASN A 81 -16.67 -5.58 -0.08
C ASN A 81 -17.20 -4.83 1.15
N SER A 82 -16.33 -4.33 2.03
CA SER A 82 -16.76 -3.59 3.22
C SER A 82 -16.12 -2.19 3.30
N PRO A 83 -16.88 -1.17 3.73
CA PRO A 83 -16.35 0.18 3.96
C PRO A 83 -15.16 0.20 4.93
N ASP A 84 -15.17 -0.65 5.96
CA ASP A 84 -14.06 -0.75 6.91
C ASP A 84 -12.77 -1.24 6.22
N SER A 85 -12.86 -2.27 5.37
CA SER A 85 -11.71 -2.78 4.62
C SER A 85 -11.16 -1.71 3.67
N ALA A 86 -12.04 -0.99 2.98
CA ALA A 86 -11.67 0.12 2.11
C ALA A 86 -10.93 1.21 2.90
N ASN A 87 -11.45 1.61 4.07
CA ASN A 87 -10.85 2.60 4.96
C ASN A 87 -9.47 2.17 5.48
N HIS A 88 -9.31 0.89 5.87
CA HIS A 88 -8.02 0.34 6.28
C HIS A 88 -6.99 0.37 5.13
N LEU A 89 -7.42 0.09 3.90
CA LEU A 89 -6.54 0.07 2.74
C LEU A 89 -6.05 1.47 2.38
N ILE A 90 -6.91 2.48 2.43
CA ILE A 90 -6.57 3.87 2.06
C ILE A 90 -6.04 4.70 3.24
N ALA A 91 -5.90 4.09 4.43
CA ALA A 91 -5.34 4.75 5.60
C ALA A 91 -4.02 5.48 5.26
N PRO A 92 -3.84 6.74 5.69
CA PRO A 92 -2.72 7.56 5.25
C PRO A 92 -1.38 7.00 5.74
N TYR A 93 -0.32 7.24 4.97
CA TYR A 93 1.03 6.97 5.43
C TYR A 93 1.41 7.95 6.55
N ASN A 94 2.26 7.49 7.47
CA ASN A 94 2.94 8.41 8.38
C ASN A 94 4.17 8.99 7.67
N THR A 95 4.14 10.28 7.36
CA THR A 95 5.27 10.99 6.73
C THR A 95 5.96 11.96 7.69
N VAL A 96 5.67 11.89 8.99
CA VAL A 96 6.26 12.79 9.98
C VAL A 96 7.76 12.50 10.07
N GLY A 97 8.59 13.51 9.80
CA GLY A 97 10.05 13.40 9.88
C GLY A 97 10.75 12.70 8.71
N GLY A 98 10.07 12.47 7.58
CA GLY A 98 10.68 11.76 6.46
C GLY A 98 10.00 11.94 5.11
N LYS A 99 10.62 11.36 4.07
CA LYS A 99 10.07 11.31 2.72
C LYS A 99 8.99 10.22 2.62
N PRO A 100 7.97 10.38 1.76
CA PRO A 100 7.02 9.31 1.49
C PRO A 100 7.73 8.05 0.96
N PRO A 101 7.16 6.85 1.14
CA PRO A 101 7.74 5.62 0.62
C PRO A 101 7.95 5.69 -0.89
N ARG A 102 9.04 5.09 -1.39
CA ARG A 102 9.32 4.96 -2.84
C ARG A 102 8.26 4.10 -3.52
N TYR A 103 8.12 4.19 -4.84
CA TYR A 103 7.07 3.48 -5.58
C TYR A 103 7.01 1.97 -5.26
N TYR A 104 8.15 1.27 -5.26
CA TYR A 104 8.21 -0.16 -4.93
C TYR A 104 7.88 -0.46 -3.47
N GLN A 105 8.16 0.47 -2.55
CA GLN A 105 7.76 0.35 -1.14
C GLN A 105 6.24 0.50 -1.01
N GLN A 106 5.64 1.47 -1.71
CA GLN A 106 4.18 1.65 -1.74
C GLN A 106 3.48 0.39 -2.28
N ILE A 107 4.01 -0.21 -3.36
CA ILE A 107 3.50 -1.49 -3.90
C ILE A 107 3.55 -2.58 -2.83
N ALA A 108 4.69 -2.75 -2.16
CA ALA A 108 4.86 -3.76 -1.13
C ALA A 108 3.89 -3.52 0.06
N ILE A 109 3.75 -2.29 0.52
CA ILE A 109 2.86 -1.92 1.62
C ILE A 109 1.40 -2.19 1.24
N ASN A 110 0.94 -1.65 0.11
CA ASN A 110 -0.45 -1.75 -0.32
C ASN A 110 -0.87 -3.20 -0.57
N ARG A 111 -0.05 -3.98 -1.29
CA ARG A 111 -0.33 -5.42 -1.51
C ARG A 111 -0.34 -6.22 -0.22
N THR A 112 0.48 -5.86 0.76
CA THR A 112 0.49 -6.53 2.07
C THR A 112 -0.76 -6.23 2.86
N VAL A 113 -1.16 -4.95 2.93
CA VAL A 113 -2.39 -4.53 3.60
C VAL A 113 -3.61 -5.17 2.93
N GLU A 114 -3.71 -5.10 1.60
CA GLU A 114 -4.77 -5.74 0.82
C GLU A 114 -4.86 -7.24 1.08
N ALA A 115 -3.72 -7.95 1.10
CA ALA A 115 -3.68 -9.37 1.39
C ALA A 115 -4.12 -9.71 2.82
N ILE A 116 -3.75 -8.89 3.81
CA ILE A 116 -4.19 -9.03 5.20
C ILE A 116 -5.70 -8.83 5.31
N LEU A 117 -6.25 -7.81 4.63
CA LEU A 117 -7.68 -7.53 4.59
C LEU A 117 -8.48 -8.66 3.90
N ALA A 118 -7.89 -9.29 2.89
CA ALA A 118 -8.42 -10.51 2.26
C ALA A 118 -8.27 -11.77 3.13
N GLY A 119 -7.80 -11.65 4.38
CA GLY A 119 -7.70 -12.76 5.33
C GLY A 119 -6.49 -13.67 5.14
N LYS A 120 -5.51 -13.29 4.30
CA LYS A 120 -4.28 -14.09 4.12
C LYS A 120 -3.42 -14.03 5.38
N LYS A 121 -3.26 -15.19 6.03
CA LYS A 121 -2.56 -15.31 7.33
C LYS A 121 -1.03 -15.36 7.21
N ARG A 122 -0.50 -15.67 6.02
CA ARG A 122 0.95 -15.86 5.78
C ARG A 122 1.32 -15.15 4.49
N LEU A 123 2.32 -14.29 4.56
CA LEU A 123 2.80 -13.45 3.46
C LEU A 123 4.32 -13.43 3.48
N LEU A 124 4.94 -13.42 2.30
CA LEU A 124 6.37 -13.30 2.11
C LEU A 124 6.66 -12.09 1.22
N LEU A 125 7.51 -11.19 1.70
CA LEU A 125 7.97 -10.03 0.95
C LEU A 125 9.46 -10.18 0.67
N THR A 126 9.83 -10.31 -0.60
CA THR A 126 11.24 -10.38 -1.03
C THR A 126 11.72 -8.99 -1.40
N MET A 127 12.67 -8.46 -0.64
CA MET A 127 13.25 -7.14 -0.85
C MET A 127 14.76 -7.18 -0.59
N ALA A 128 15.54 -6.62 -1.52
CA ALA A 128 17.00 -6.55 -1.39
C ALA A 128 17.44 -5.73 -0.17
N THR A 129 18.62 -6.01 0.38
CA THR A 129 19.20 -5.22 1.47
C THR A 129 19.45 -3.77 1.03
N GLY A 130 19.23 -2.81 1.93
CA GLY A 130 19.31 -1.37 1.61
C GLY A 130 18.07 -0.76 0.94
N THR A 131 17.06 -1.54 0.57
CA THR A 131 15.82 -1.03 -0.08
C THR A 131 14.77 -0.48 0.91
N GLY A 132 15.09 -0.41 2.20
CA GLY A 132 14.20 0.17 3.22
C GLY A 132 13.10 -0.77 3.72
N LYS A 133 13.42 -2.05 3.98
CA LYS A 133 12.52 -3.03 4.59
C LYS A 133 11.86 -2.52 5.88
N THR A 134 12.62 -1.82 6.72
CA THR A 134 12.14 -1.22 7.97
C THR A 134 11.03 -0.20 7.74
N ILE A 135 11.15 0.63 6.69
CA ILE A 135 10.11 1.62 6.31
C ILE A 135 8.84 0.91 5.86
N VAL A 136 8.97 -0.16 5.05
CA VAL A 136 7.82 -0.97 4.61
C VAL A 136 7.10 -1.59 5.80
N ALA A 137 7.85 -2.24 6.71
CA ALA A 137 7.28 -2.83 7.92
C ALA A 137 6.57 -1.78 8.78
N PHE A 138 7.21 -0.62 9.01
CA PHE A 138 6.63 0.49 9.76
C PHE A 138 5.30 0.96 9.16
N GLN A 139 5.24 1.21 7.84
CA GLN A 139 4.03 1.73 7.20
C GLN A 139 2.88 0.70 7.19
N ILE A 140 3.19 -0.59 7.03
CA ILE A 140 2.17 -1.66 7.16
C ILE A 140 1.59 -1.63 8.58
N CYS A 141 2.46 -1.62 9.60
CA CYS A 141 2.03 -1.56 10.99
C CYS A 141 1.20 -0.29 11.25
N TRP A 142 1.66 0.86 10.74
CA TRP A 142 1.03 2.15 10.93
C TRP A 142 -0.37 2.21 10.32
N LYS A 143 -0.54 1.76 9.07
CA LYS A 143 -1.85 1.76 8.39
C LYS A 143 -2.86 0.92 9.16
N LEU A 144 -2.48 -0.30 9.55
CA LEU A 144 -3.36 -1.20 10.31
C LEU A 144 -3.65 -0.63 11.71
N TRP A 145 -2.65 -0.07 12.38
CA TRP A 145 -2.80 0.44 13.74
C TRP A 145 -3.60 1.74 13.83
N SER A 146 -3.30 2.72 12.97
CA SER A 146 -3.98 4.02 12.95
C SER A 146 -5.43 3.91 12.50
N SER A 147 -5.73 2.96 11.61
CA SER A 147 -7.10 2.64 11.18
C SER A 147 -7.83 1.65 12.11
N ARG A 148 -7.21 1.21 13.22
CA ARG A 148 -7.78 0.28 14.20
C ARG A 148 -8.17 -1.09 13.63
N TRP A 149 -7.54 -1.51 12.54
CA TRP A 149 -7.74 -2.85 12.01
C TRP A 149 -7.36 -3.91 13.05
N ASN A 150 -8.16 -4.95 13.22
CA ASN A 150 -7.80 -6.12 14.03
C ASN A 150 -8.62 -7.35 13.62
N LYS A 151 -8.17 -8.53 14.05
CA LYS A 151 -8.76 -9.83 13.70
C LYS A 151 -10.22 -10.01 14.16
N THR A 152 -10.64 -9.29 15.19
CA THR A 152 -11.96 -9.43 15.81
C THR A 152 -12.98 -8.42 15.27
N GLY A 153 -12.55 -7.39 14.51
CA GLY A 153 -13.42 -6.30 14.05
C GLY A 153 -13.88 -5.32 15.14
N GLU A 154 -13.43 -5.50 16.39
CA GLU A 154 -13.76 -4.63 17.50
C GLU A 154 -13.13 -3.24 17.34
N HIS A 155 -13.68 -2.22 17.99
CA HIS A 155 -13.10 -0.86 17.94
C HIS A 155 -11.87 -0.71 18.87
N ARG A 156 -10.80 -1.45 18.56
CA ARG A 156 -9.52 -1.41 19.29
C ARG A 156 -8.35 -1.51 18.31
N LYS A 157 -7.18 -1.06 18.77
CA LYS A 157 -5.96 -1.15 17.96
C LYS A 157 -5.45 -2.59 17.91
N PRO A 158 -4.79 -3.00 16.81
CA PRO A 158 -4.14 -4.30 16.73
C PRO A 158 -2.95 -4.36 17.68
N ARG A 159 -2.65 -5.58 18.14
CA ARG A 159 -1.35 -5.89 18.75
C ARG A 159 -0.43 -6.48 17.68
N ILE A 160 0.74 -5.88 17.50
CA ILE A 160 1.69 -6.20 16.45
C ILE A 160 3.02 -6.58 17.10
N LEU A 161 3.67 -7.64 16.62
CA LEU A 161 4.98 -8.08 17.08
C LEU A 161 5.98 -8.01 15.92
N PHE A 162 7.05 -7.26 16.11
CA PHE A 162 8.18 -7.17 15.20
C PHE A 162 9.35 -8.00 15.75
N LEU A 163 9.82 -8.96 14.95
CA LEU A 163 10.90 -9.88 15.32
C LEU A 163 12.13 -9.64 14.45
N ALA A 164 13.31 -9.65 15.07
CA ALA A 164 14.59 -9.58 14.38
C ALA A 164 15.68 -10.31 15.17
N ASP A 165 16.78 -10.65 14.50
CA ASP A 165 17.82 -11.54 15.05
C ASP A 165 18.75 -10.88 16.08
N ARG A 166 18.90 -9.55 16.06
CA ARG A 166 19.91 -8.85 16.88
C ARG A 166 19.30 -7.65 17.58
N ASN A 167 19.80 -7.33 18.78
CA ASN A 167 19.36 -6.15 19.55
C ASN A 167 19.38 -4.87 18.72
N ILE A 168 20.46 -4.58 17.98
CA ILE A 168 20.52 -3.37 17.15
C ILE A 168 19.45 -3.32 16.05
N LEU A 169 19.00 -4.47 15.54
CA LEU A 169 17.93 -4.58 14.55
C LEU A 169 16.54 -4.40 15.16
N ILE A 170 16.45 -4.38 16.48
CA ILE A 170 15.24 -4.06 17.25
C ILE A 170 15.29 -2.62 17.76
N ASP A 171 16.38 -2.25 18.45
CA ASP A 171 16.53 -0.99 19.14
C ASP A 171 16.54 0.19 18.16
N ASP A 172 17.28 0.08 17.05
CA ASP A 172 17.37 1.16 16.07
C ASP A 172 16.02 1.45 15.37
N PRO A 173 15.29 0.45 14.83
CA PRO A 173 13.93 0.68 14.34
C PRO A 173 12.99 1.19 15.42
N LYS A 174 12.98 0.59 16.61
CA LYS A 174 12.10 0.96 17.72
C LYS A 174 12.27 2.43 18.07
N ASP A 175 13.50 2.90 18.25
CA ASP A 175 13.82 4.22 18.80
C ASP A 175 13.97 5.33 17.76
N LYS A 176 13.97 4.99 16.47
CA LYS A 176 13.98 5.98 15.38
C LYS A 176 12.72 5.90 14.53
N THR A 177 12.57 4.81 13.78
CA THR A 177 11.53 4.69 12.74
C THR A 177 10.14 4.54 13.34
N PHE A 178 10.01 3.76 14.42
CA PHE A 178 8.73 3.46 15.06
C PHE A 178 8.35 4.49 16.14
N THR A 179 9.14 5.56 16.34
CA THR A 179 8.81 6.63 17.30
C THR A 179 7.39 7.18 17.22
N PRO A 180 6.73 7.26 16.04
CA PRO A 180 5.34 7.75 15.97
C PRO A 180 4.32 6.89 16.71
N PHE A 181 4.65 5.64 17.06
CA PHE A 181 3.80 4.80 17.92
C PHE A 181 3.80 5.25 19.39
N GLY A 182 4.72 6.13 19.79
CA GLY A 182 4.79 6.67 21.16
C GLY A 182 4.87 5.57 22.21
N ASP A 183 4.02 5.68 23.23
CA ASP A 183 3.92 4.75 24.36
C ASP A 183 3.31 3.39 24.00
N ALA A 184 2.78 3.23 22.78
CA ALA A 184 2.30 1.93 22.32
C ALA A 184 3.45 0.92 22.12
N ARG A 185 4.69 1.41 21.98
CA ARG A 185 5.89 0.60 21.80
C ARG A 185 6.32 -0.09 23.09
N HIS A 186 6.79 -1.33 22.97
CA HIS A 186 7.41 -2.07 24.06
C HIS A 186 8.39 -3.11 23.53
N LYS A 187 9.61 -3.15 24.08
CA LYS A 187 10.55 -4.23 23.81
C LYS A 187 10.34 -5.31 24.87
N ILE A 188 10.16 -6.54 24.42
CA ILE A 188 10.07 -7.71 25.30
C ILE A 188 11.50 -8.14 25.60
N GLU A 189 11.87 -8.10 26.88
CA GLU A 189 13.18 -8.50 27.37
C GLU A 189 13.00 -9.36 28.63
N SER A 190 13.95 -10.27 28.88
CA SER A 190 13.99 -11.10 30.09
C SER A 190 12.71 -11.91 30.37
N GLY A 191 11.91 -12.21 29.34
CA GLY A 191 10.66 -12.97 29.47
C GLY A 191 9.49 -12.19 30.08
N GLU A 192 9.65 -10.90 30.39
CA GLU A 192 8.58 -10.06 30.91
C GLU A 192 7.78 -9.42 29.78
N ILE A 193 6.46 -9.63 29.78
CA ILE A 193 5.56 -9.11 28.74
C ILE A 193 4.55 -8.16 29.36
N ILE A 194 4.63 -6.87 29.00
CA ILE A 194 3.60 -5.89 29.34
C ILE A 194 2.42 -6.00 28.38
N LYS A 195 1.31 -6.57 28.82
CA LYS A 195 0.10 -6.82 27.99
C LYS A 195 -0.76 -5.58 27.68
N SER A 196 -0.42 -4.42 28.24
CA SER A 196 -1.13 -3.15 28.02
C SER A 196 -0.62 -2.35 26.82
N ARG A 197 0.36 -2.87 26.08
CA ARG A 197 1.00 -2.24 24.92
C ARG A 197 0.45 -2.81 23.60
N GLU A 198 0.83 -2.22 22.47
CA GLU A 198 0.23 -2.55 21.17
C GLU A 198 1.26 -2.81 20.07
N MET A 199 2.45 -2.24 20.16
CA MET A 199 3.56 -2.46 19.23
C MET A 199 4.75 -3.08 19.96
N TYR A 200 4.94 -4.37 19.78
CA TYR A 200 5.95 -5.16 20.47
C TYR A 200 7.18 -5.38 19.58
N PHE A 201 8.35 -5.41 20.21
CA PHE A 201 9.61 -5.75 19.57
C PHE A 201 10.30 -6.85 20.38
N ALA A 202 10.83 -7.87 19.72
CA ALA A 202 11.57 -8.93 20.40
C ALA A 202 12.65 -9.52 19.50
N ILE A 203 13.65 -10.10 20.14
CA ILE A 203 14.60 -11.01 19.49
C ILE A 203 14.09 -12.44 19.56
N TYR A 204 14.66 -13.35 18.74
CA TYR A 204 14.37 -14.78 18.81
C TYR A 204 14.78 -15.39 20.15
#